data_AF-A0A3S1GQY3-F1
#
_entry.id   AF-A0A3S1GQY3-F1
#
_cell.length_a   1.000
_cell.length_b   1.000
_cell.length_c   1.000
_cell.angle_alpha   90.00
_cell.angle_beta   90.00
_cell.angle_gamma   90.00
#
_symmetry.space_group_name_H-M   'P 1'
#
loop_
_entity.id
_entity.type
_entity.pdbx_description
1 polymer ?
#
loop_
_entity_poly.entity_id
_entity_poly.type
_entity_poly.pdbx_seq_one_letter_code
_entity_poly.pdbx_strand_id
1 'polypeptide(L)'
;MSAGTIWQKRYASGGDLVSATMWQYVGGSIVMILGSLAFETRAVTVNGELIFAMAWLVLVLSVGAIFLLMVMIRDGEMSKVASLFYLVPAVTAVIAWMLFDEQLNLLQIAGMAIATLGVALATAGQDRKRN
;
A
#
# COMPACT_ATOMS: atom_id res chain seq x y z
N MET A 1 -4.03 5.42 10.14
CA MET A 1 -2.94 4.42 10.20
C MET A 1 -2.33 4.32 11.60
N SER A 2 -1.82 5.41 12.20
CA SER A 2 -1.00 5.37 13.42
C SER A 2 -1.63 4.73 14.67
N ALA A 3 -2.92 4.98 14.96
CA ALA A 3 -3.55 4.39 16.16
C ALA A 3 -3.73 2.86 16.04
N GLY A 4 -4.17 2.38 14.87
CA GLY A 4 -4.37 0.95 14.61
C GLY A 4 -3.06 0.17 14.61
N THR A 5 -1.99 0.72 14.04
CA THR A 5 -0.68 0.06 14.03
C THR A 5 -0.05 0.02 15.42
N ILE A 6 -0.25 1.04 16.26
CA ILE A 6 0.19 1.03 17.67
C ILE A 6 -0.57 -0.06 18.45
N TRP A 7 -1.89 -0.15 18.29
CA TRP A 7 -2.71 -1.16 18.95
C TRP A 7 -2.32 -2.58 18.52
N GLN A 8 -2.16 -2.79 17.21
CA GLN A 8 -1.73 -4.07 16.65
C GLN A 8 -0.35 -4.48 17.16
N LYS A 9 0.60 -3.55 17.23
CA LYS A 9 1.94 -3.83 17.75
C LYS A 9 1.93 -4.18 19.24
N ARG A 10 1.03 -3.58 20.02
CA ARG A 10 0.91 -3.83 21.47
C ARG A 10 0.29 -5.18 21.80
N TYR A 11 -0.72 -5.62 21.03
CA TYR A 11 -1.54 -6.77 21.40
C TYR A 11 -1.50 -7.94 20.41
N ALA A 12 -0.98 -7.75 19.19
CA ALA A 12 -1.02 -8.75 18.11
C ALA A 12 0.33 -9.01 17.43
N SER A 13 1.45 -8.64 18.07
CA SER A 13 2.80 -8.71 17.48
C SER A 13 3.48 -10.08 17.52
N GLY A 14 2.89 -11.09 18.18
CA GLY A 14 3.48 -12.43 18.34
C GLY A 14 2.84 -13.54 17.50
N GLY A 15 1.81 -13.24 16.70
CA GLY A 15 1.08 -14.24 15.91
C GLY A 15 1.66 -14.49 14.52
N ASP A 16 1.27 -15.60 13.90
CA ASP A 16 1.58 -15.89 12.49
C ASP A 16 1.03 -14.78 11.57
N LEU A 17 1.86 -14.34 10.62
CA LEU A 17 1.58 -13.20 9.73
C LEU A 17 0.37 -13.47 8.84
N VAL A 18 0.20 -14.73 8.41
CA VAL A 18 -0.96 -15.14 7.61
C VAL A 18 -2.24 -15.03 8.42
N SER A 19 -2.25 -15.60 9.63
CA SER A 19 -3.40 -15.51 10.53
C SER A 19 -3.76 -14.06 10.88
N ALA A 20 -2.75 -13.21 11.14
CA ALA A 20 -2.98 -11.80 11.42
C ALA A 20 -3.57 -11.04 10.23
N THR A 21 -3.16 -11.38 9.01
CA THR A 21 -3.65 -10.75 7.79
C THR A 21 -5.04 -11.24 7.41
N MET A 22 -5.34 -12.52 7.64
CA MET A 22 -6.68 -13.08 7.49
C MET A 22 -7.69 -12.33 8.36
N TRP A 23 -7.39 -12.14 9.65
CA TRP A 23 -8.29 -11.41 10.56
C TRP A 23 -8.42 -9.92 10.19
N GLN A 24 -7.38 -9.30 9.66
CA GLN A 24 -7.48 -7.93 9.13
C GLN A 24 -8.43 -7.84 7.94
N TYR A 25 -8.36 -8.80 7.01
CA TYR A 25 -9.29 -8.83 5.88
C TYR A 25 -10.72 -9.11 6.32
N VAL A 26 -10.95 -10.06 7.24
CA VAL A 26 -12.28 -10.32 7.81
C VAL A 26 -12.84 -9.05 8.47
N GLY A 27 -12.06 -8.38 9.32
CA GLY A 27 -12.49 -7.15 9.98
C GLY A 27 -12.78 -6.01 9.00
N GLY A 28 -11.89 -5.82 8.01
CA GLY A 28 -12.08 -4.83 6.96
C GLY A 28 -13.31 -5.10 6.09
N SER A 29 -13.55 -6.36 5.73
CA SER A 29 -14.73 -6.77 4.97
C SER A 29 -16.02 -6.51 5.74
N ILE A 30 -16.09 -6.81 7.04
CA ILE A 30 -17.27 -6.53 7.85
C ILE A 30 -17.58 -5.03 7.85
N VAL A 31 -16.57 -4.19 8.10
CA VAL A 31 -16.75 -2.73 8.10
C VAL A 31 -17.20 -2.23 6.73
N MET A 32 -16.60 -2.73 5.64
CA MET A 32 -16.99 -2.33 4.28
C MET A 32 -18.38 -2.82 3.88
N ILE A 33 -18.79 -4.02 4.29
CA ILE A 33 -20.15 -4.53 4.07
C ILE A 33 -21.16 -3.63 4.80
N LEU A 34 -20.93 -3.32 6.07
CA LEU A 34 -21.81 -2.42 6.83
C LEU A 34 -21.89 -1.03 6.19
N GLY A 35 -20.76 -0.49 5.73
CA GLY A 35 -20.71 0.78 5.00
C GLY A 35 -21.50 0.74 3.70
N SER A 36 -21.30 -0.26 2.85
CA SER A 36 -22.05 -0.42 1.59
C SER A 36 -23.55 -0.58 1.86
N LEU A 37 -23.94 -1.34 2.88
CA LEU A 37 -25.35 -1.49 3.26
C LEU A 37 -26.00 -0.16 3.68
N ALA A 38 -25.24 0.71 4.35
CA ALA A 38 -25.71 1.98 4.89
C ALA A 38 -25.74 3.13 3.87
N PHE A 39 -24.79 3.15 2.92
CA PHE A 39 -24.57 4.32 2.05
C PHE A 39 -24.81 4.06 0.56
N GLU A 40 -24.91 2.81 0.11
CA GLU A 40 -24.89 2.47 -1.31
C GLU A 40 -26.21 1.84 -1.78
N THR A 41 -26.61 2.15 -3.01
CA THR A 41 -27.84 1.64 -3.65
C THR A 41 -27.67 0.26 -4.28
N ARG A 42 -26.47 -0.32 -4.23
CA ARG A 42 -26.14 -1.70 -4.66
C ARG A 42 -26.40 -1.98 -6.14
N ALA A 43 -26.55 -0.93 -6.95
CA ALA A 43 -26.66 -1.02 -8.39
C ALA A 43 -25.26 -1.07 -9.00
N VAL A 44 -24.67 -2.27 -9.06
CA VAL A 44 -23.35 -2.50 -9.66
C VAL A 44 -23.51 -3.10 -11.05
N THR A 45 -22.95 -2.44 -12.06
CA THR A 45 -22.86 -2.99 -13.41
C THR A 45 -21.63 -3.90 -13.51
N VAL A 46 -21.87 -5.21 -13.38
CA VAL A 46 -20.80 -6.19 -13.53
C VAL A 46 -20.39 -6.27 -14.99
N ASN A 47 -19.15 -5.90 -15.29
CA ASN A 47 -18.55 -6.02 -16.61
C ASN A 47 -17.16 -6.70 -16.50
N GLY A 48 -16.59 -7.08 -17.65
CA GLY A 48 -15.30 -7.77 -17.68
C GLY A 48 -14.15 -6.96 -17.09
N GLU A 49 -14.18 -5.64 -17.24
CA GLU A 49 -13.18 -4.72 -16.70
C GLU A 49 -13.21 -4.67 -15.17
N LEU A 50 -14.41 -4.61 -14.58
CA LEU A 50 -14.61 -4.65 -13.13
C LEU A 50 -14.08 -5.96 -12.55
N ILE A 51 -14.44 -7.09 -13.18
CA ILE A 51 -13.97 -8.41 -12.74
C ILE A 51 -12.44 -8.48 -12.83
N PHE A 52 -11.86 -8.00 -13.93
CA PHE A 52 -10.41 -7.98 -14.11
C PHE A 52 -9.72 -7.09 -13.07
N ALA A 53 -10.21 -5.88 -12.85
CA ALA A 53 -9.67 -4.96 -11.84
C ALA A 53 -9.76 -5.55 -10.44
N MET A 54 -10.89 -6.16 -10.07
CA MET A 54 -11.06 -6.84 -8.79
C MET A 54 -10.09 -8.03 -8.65
N ALA A 55 -9.98 -8.87 -9.68
CA ALA A 55 -9.06 -10.01 -9.67
C ALA A 55 -7.61 -9.55 -9.54
N TRP A 56 -7.21 -8.48 -10.23
CA TRP A 56 -5.88 -7.90 -10.12
C TRP A 56 -5.59 -7.38 -8.71
N LEU A 57 -6.52 -6.60 -8.14
CA LEU A 57 -6.39 -6.05 -6.79
C LEU A 57 -6.28 -7.15 -5.73
N VAL A 58 -7.08 -8.22 -5.85
CA VAL A 58 -7.08 -9.33 -4.89
C VAL A 58 -5.87 -10.23 -5.06
N LEU A 59 -5.59 -10.71 -6.28
CA LEU A 59 -4.57 -11.73 -6.49
C LEU A 59 -3.16 -11.13 -6.50
N VAL A 60 -2.94 -10.04 -7.23
CA VAL A 60 -1.60 -9.49 -7.41
C VAL A 60 -1.25 -8.54 -6.28
N LEU A 61 -2.10 -7.54 -6.04
CA LEU A 61 -1.78 -6.47 -5.09
C LEU A 61 -2.00 -6.86 -3.63
N SER A 62 -2.85 -7.86 -3.35
CA SER A 62 -3.07 -8.37 -1.99
C SER A 62 -2.32 -9.68 -1.74
N VAL A 63 -2.74 -10.79 -2.36
CA VAL A 63 -2.13 -12.10 -2.12
C VAL A 63 -0.66 -12.12 -2.54
N GLY A 64 -0.35 -11.64 -3.75
CA GLY A 64 1.01 -11.56 -4.27
C GLY A 64 1.94 -10.68 -3.42
N ALA A 65 1.45 -9.53 -2.95
CA ALA A 65 2.22 -8.65 -2.08
C ALA A 65 2.56 -9.29 -0.73
N ILE A 66 1.60 -9.95 -0.08
CA ILE A 66 1.86 -10.64 1.20
C ILE A 66 2.81 -11.82 0.98
N PHE A 67 2.64 -12.57 -0.11
CA PHE A 67 3.55 -13.67 -0.45
C PHE A 67 4.99 -13.17 -0.65
N LEU A 68 5.18 -12.08 -1.41
CA LEU A 68 6.48 -11.43 -1.56
C LEU A 68 7.06 -10.99 -0.22
N LEU A 69 6.24 -10.38 0.65
CA LEU A 69 6.68 -10.01 1.99
C LEU A 69 7.16 -11.23 2.79
N MET A 70 6.43 -12.35 2.73
CA MET A 70 6.86 -13.60 3.38
C MET A 70 8.16 -14.14 2.81
N VAL A 71 8.34 -14.12 1.49
CA VAL A 71 9.59 -14.52 0.82
C VAL A 71 10.76 -13.64 1.29
N MET A 72 10.59 -12.32 1.31
CA MET A 72 11.63 -11.40 1.77
C MET A 72 11.99 -11.56 3.24
N ILE A 73 11.01 -11.89 4.10
CA ILE A 73 11.28 -12.18 5.52
C ILE A 73 12.13 -13.45 5.63
N ARG A 74 11.86 -14.48 4.81
CA ARG A 74 12.66 -15.71 4.77
C ARG A 74 14.07 -15.46 4.26
N ASP A 75 14.22 -14.61 3.25
CA ASP A 75 15.52 -14.32 2.63
C ASP A 75 16.36 -13.28 3.40
N GLY A 76 15.82 -12.67 4.46
CA GLY A 76 16.52 -11.66 5.26
C GLY A 76 16.66 -10.27 4.61
N GLU A 77 16.16 -10.10 3.37
CA GLU A 77 16.25 -8.88 2.56
C GLU A 77 15.15 -7.84 2.86
N MET A 78 14.43 -7.98 3.98
CA MET A 78 13.29 -7.11 4.33
C MET A 78 13.64 -5.62 4.25
N SER A 79 14.85 -5.24 4.68
CA SER A 79 15.30 -3.83 4.68
C SER A 79 15.44 -3.23 3.28
N LYS A 80 15.76 -4.04 2.26
CA LYS A 80 16.04 -3.56 0.89
C LYS A 80 14.77 -3.38 0.06
N VAL A 81 13.71 -4.12 0.39
CA VAL A 81 12.42 -3.95 -0.26
C VAL A 81 11.51 -2.99 0.51
N ALA A 82 11.70 -2.85 1.82
CA ALA A 82 11.07 -1.75 2.57
C ALA A 82 11.44 -0.39 1.97
N SER A 83 12.67 -0.22 1.47
CA SER A 83 13.08 1.01 0.78
C SER A 83 12.42 1.20 -0.58
N LEU A 84 12.08 0.12 -1.31
CA LEU A 84 11.30 0.22 -2.55
C LEU A 84 9.91 0.82 -2.32
N PHE A 85 9.26 0.52 -1.19
CA PHE A 85 7.97 1.13 -0.85
C PHE A 85 8.06 2.65 -0.67
N TYR A 86 9.22 3.16 -0.25
CA TYR A 86 9.45 4.61 -0.18
C TYR A 86 9.55 5.26 -1.57
N LEU A 87 9.99 4.55 -2.61
CA LEU A 87 10.03 5.06 -3.98
C LEU A 87 8.67 5.06 -4.69
N VAL A 88 7.67 4.33 -4.18
CA VAL A 88 6.34 4.21 -4.82
C VAL A 88 5.71 5.57 -5.14
N PRO A 89 5.68 6.58 -4.25
CA PRO A 89 5.06 7.87 -4.56
C PRO A 89 5.74 8.58 -5.75
N ALA A 90 7.07 8.52 -5.84
CA ALA A 90 7.83 9.16 -6.91
C ALA A 90 7.60 8.45 -8.25
N VAL A 91 7.68 7.12 -8.26
CA VAL A 91 7.45 6.31 -9.47
C VAL A 91 6.02 6.49 -9.98
N THR A 92 5.02 6.47 -9.09
CA THR A 92 3.61 6.69 -9.44
C THR A 92 3.40 8.07 -10.07
N ALA A 93 4.05 9.11 -9.56
CA ALA A 93 3.95 10.46 -10.13
C ALA A 93 4.54 10.55 -11.55
N VAL A 94 5.68 9.89 -11.80
CA VAL A 94 6.29 9.80 -13.13
C VAL A 94 5.39 9.05 -14.11
N ILE A 95 4.84 7.92 -13.68
CA ILE A 95 3.89 7.13 -14.48
C ILE A 95 2.65 7.97 -14.81
N ALA A 96 2.10 8.69 -13.83
CA ALA A 96 0.89 9.49 -14.04
C ALA A 96 1.10 10.61 -15.07
N TRP A 97 2.23 11.33 -14.97
CA TRP A 97 2.61 12.34 -15.96
C TRP A 97 2.73 11.74 -17.37
N MET A 98 3.31 10.56 -17.50
CA MET A 98 3.55 9.92 -18.80
C MET A 98 2.28 9.32 -19.42
N LEU A 99 1.41 8.68 -18.62
CA LEU A 99 0.25 7.93 -19.12
C LEU A 99 -1.02 8.78 -19.26
N PHE A 100 -1.20 9.79 -18.41
CA PHE A 100 -2.43 10.59 -18.39
C PHE A 100 -2.27 11.99 -19.00
N ASP A 101 -1.08 12.30 -19.56
CA ASP A 101 -0.72 13.61 -20.13
C ASP A 101 -1.06 14.78 -19.18
N GLU A 102 -0.95 14.52 -17.88
CA GLU A 102 -1.41 15.43 -16.85
C GLU A 102 -0.51 16.67 -16.84
N GLN A 103 -1.07 17.83 -17.20
CA GLN A 103 -0.32 19.09 -17.23
C GLN A 103 0.07 19.48 -15.81
N LEU A 104 1.28 19.07 -15.42
CA LEU A 104 1.83 19.36 -14.11
C LEU A 104 1.97 20.87 -13.93
N ASN A 105 1.02 21.47 -13.20
CA ASN A 105 1.11 22.86 -12.80
C ASN A 105 2.33 23.03 -11.89
N LEU A 106 2.95 24.23 -11.88
CA LEU A 106 4.13 24.54 -11.09
C LEU A 106 3.97 24.17 -9.60
N LEU A 107 2.74 24.27 -9.07
CA LEU A 107 2.40 23.84 -7.72
C LEU A 107 2.47 22.32 -7.51
N GLN A 108 2.06 21.51 -8.49
CA GLN A 108 2.18 20.05 -8.44
C GLN A 108 3.65 19.62 -8.54
N ILE A 109 4.43 20.28 -9.39
CA ILE A 109 5.89 20.04 -9.50
C ILE A 109 6.57 20.37 -8.17
N ALA A 110 6.25 21.52 -7.56
CA ALA A 110 6.79 21.89 -6.25
C ALA A 110 6.38 20.90 -5.16
N GLY A 111 5.10 20.48 -5.12
CA GLY A 111 4.61 19.47 -4.19
C GLY A 111 5.31 18.12 -4.37
N MET A 112 5.54 17.70 -5.61
CA MET A 112 6.25 16.46 -5.96
C MET A 112 7.73 16.53 -5.56
N ALA A 113 8.40 17.67 -5.79
CA ALA A 113 9.77 17.89 -5.35
C ALA A 113 9.88 17.82 -3.82
N ILE A 114 8.99 18.49 -3.09
CA ILE A 114 8.97 18.46 -1.61
C ILE A 114 8.71 17.03 -1.11
N ALA A 115 7.74 16.31 -1.67
CA ALA A 115 7.43 14.94 -1.27
C ALA A 115 8.61 13.99 -1.54
N THR A 116 9.21 14.08 -2.73
CA THR A 116 10.36 13.26 -3.13
C THR A 116 11.58 13.55 -2.26
N LEU A 117 11.84 14.82 -1.94
CA LEU A 117 12.92 15.21 -1.03
C LEU A 117 12.65 14.73 0.40
N GLY A 118 11.42 14.84 0.90
CA GLY A 118 11.03 14.33 2.21
C GLY A 118 11.25 12.83 2.34
N VAL A 119 10.88 12.07 1.30
CA VAL A 119 11.17 10.64 1.20
C VAL A 119 12.67 10.38 1.15
N ALA A 120 13.41 11.07 0.29
CA ALA A 120 14.86 10.89 0.14
C ALA A 120 15.62 11.14 1.46
N LEU A 121 15.22 12.16 2.21
CA LEU A 121 15.79 12.47 3.54
C LEU A 121 15.44 11.39 4.57
N ALA A 122 14.19 10.91 4.58
CA ALA A 122 13.77 9.83 5.49
C ALA A 122 14.54 8.52 5.21
N THR A 123 14.86 8.23 3.94
CA THR A 123 15.61 7.04 3.55
C THR A 123 17.12 7.22 3.75
N ALA A 124 17.69 8.39 3.48
CA ALA A 124 19.13 8.66 3.64
C ALA A 124 19.60 8.53 5.11
N GLY A 125 18.72 8.80 6.08
CA GLY A 125 18.99 8.59 7.50
C GLY A 125 19.03 7.12 7.93
N GLN A 126 18.37 6.21 7.20
CA GLN A 126 18.39 4.77 7.49
C GLN A 126 19.71 4.12 7.04
N ASP A 127 20.29 4.54 5.92
CA ASP A 127 21.59 4.04 5.46
C ASP A 127 22.74 4.48 6.39
N ARG A 128 22.66 5.68 7.00
CA ARG A 128 23.72 6.20 7.86
C ARG A 128 23.80 5.58 9.26
N LYS A 129 22.75 4.89 9.72
CA LYS A 129 22.77 4.08 10.97
C LYS A 129 23.35 2.67 10.78
N ARG A 130 23.71 2.29 9.54
CA ARG A 130 24.25 0.97 9.18
C ARG A 130 25.77 0.95 8.95
N ASN A 131 26.45 2.09 9.13
CA ASN A 131 27.92 2.21 9.13
C ASN A 131 28.40 2.61 10.53
#